data_AF-A0A0K8RE99-F1
#
_entry.id   AF-A0A0K8RE99-F1
#
_cell.length_a   1.000
_cell.length_b   1.000
_cell.length_c   1.000
_cell.angle_alpha   90.00
_cell.angle_beta   90.00
_cell.angle_gamma   90.00
#
_symmetry.space_group_name_H-M   'P 1'
#
loop_
_entity.id
_entity.type
_entity.pdbx_description
1 polymer ?
#
loop_
_entity_poly.entity_id
_entity_poly.type
_entity_poly.pdbx_seq_one_letter_code
_entity_poly.pdbx_strand_id
1 'polypeptide(L)'
;MEVKIFTLLQIALFIALGIHLVVAGPETKEDKKSDVYELFTVEYCGTNCTLLTNGRWTACTGKKGTCRCYHESGEKVGLCLSTEYTDFSEYPNPKSSEIDAAAPLPRETH
;
A
#
# COMPACT_ATOMS: atom_id res chain seq x y z
N MET A 1 57.35 5.49 -11.95
CA MET A 1 56.61 4.71 -10.92
C MET A 1 55.34 5.40 -10.42
N GLU A 2 55.05 6.62 -10.85
CA GLU A 2 53.93 7.42 -10.31
C GLU A 2 52.54 7.02 -10.82
N VAL A 3 52.42 6.56 -12.07
CA VAL A 3 51.11 6.19 -12.67
C VAL A 3 50.43 5.04 -11.90
N LYS A 4 51.22 4.16 -11.28
CA LYS A 4 50.73 3.04 -10.46
C LYS A 4 50.20 3.48 -9.09
N ILE A 5 50.66 4.60 -8.56
CA ILE A 5 50.24 5.11 -7.23
C ILE A 5 48.89 5.81 -7.35
N PHE A 6 48.69 6.58 -8.43
CA PHE A 6 47.43 7.30 -8.65
C PHE A 6 46.23 6.35 -8.83
N THR A 7 46.42 5.25 -9.54
CA THR A 7 45.38 4.22 -9.75
C THR A 7 45.02 3.50 -8.45
N LEU A 8 45.99 3.19 -7.58
CA LEU A 8 45.74 2.59 -6.28
C LEU A 8 44.95 3.52 -5.34
N LEU A 9 45.24 4.82 -5.37
CA LEU A 9 44.50 5.82 -4.59
C LEU A 9 43.04 5.94 -5.04
N GLN A 10 42.76 5.91 -6.35
CA GLN A 10 41.38 5.95 -6.86
C GLN A 10 40.59 4.71 -6.45
N ILE A 11 41.19 3.51 -6.53
CA ILE A 11 40.52 2.27 -6.12
C ILE A 11 40.18 2.32 -4.61
N ALA A 12 41.11 2.79 -3.77
CA ALA A 12 40.85 2.96 -2.34
C ALA A 12 39.70 3.95 -2.05
N LEU A 13 39.64 5.06 -2.80
CA LEU A 13 38.55 6.03 -2.69
C LEU A 13 37.19 5.43 -3.10
N PHE A 14 37.14 4.67 -4.20
CA PHE A 14 35.90 3.99 -4.62
C PHE A 14 35.45 2.91 -3.64
N ILE A 15 36.38 2.16 -3.03
CA ILE A 15 36.03 1.18 -1.99
C ILE A 15 35.50 1.89 -0.74
N ALA A 16 36.14 2.97 -0.29
CA ALA A 16 35.67 3.76 0.85
C ALA A 16 34.27 4.36 0.61
N LEU A 17 34.03 4.94 -0.57
CA LEU A 17 32.71 5.49 -0.94
C LEU A 17 31.66 4.39 -1.15
N GLY A 18 32.04 3.25 -1.73
CA GLY A 18 31.15 2.11 -1.97
C GLY A 18 30.64 1.49 -0.67
N ILE A 19 31.48 1.43 0.38
CA ILE A 19 31.08 0.93 1.71
C ILE A 19 29.98 1.82 2.33
N HIS A 20 30.01 3.13 2.08
CA HIS A 20 28.94 4.03 2.54
C HIS A 20 27.61 3.82 1.80
N LEU A 21 27.64 3.36 0.55
CA LEU A 21 26.42 3.08 -0.24
C LEU A 21 25.78 1.73 0.10
N VAL A 22 26.52 0.78 0.67
CA VAL A 22 25.97 -0.54 1.08
C VAL A 22 25.30 -0.49 2.45
N VAL A 23 25.63 0.49 3.29
CA VAL A 23 24.99 0.69 4.61
C VAL A 23 23.63 1.39 4.51
N ALA A 24 23.37 2.10 3.41
CA ALA A 24 22.01 2.50 3.02
C ALA A 24 21.32 1.35 2.26
N GLY A 25 21.28 0.16 2.87
CA GLY A 25 20.32 -0.85 2.46
C GLY A 25 18.92 -0.25 2.49
N PRO A 26 17.98 -0.73 1.65
CA PRO A 26 16.60 -0.28 1.81
C PRO A 26 16.26 -0.53 3.28
N GLU A 27 15.86 0.53 3.99
CA GLU A 27 15.24 0.44 5.30
C GLU A 27 13.94 -0.35 5.10
N THR A 28 14.05 -1.66 4.85
CA THR A 28 13.02 -2.62 5.24
C THR A 28 13.17 -2.72 6.74
N LYS A 29 12.79 -1.64 7.44
CA LYS A 29 12.18 -1.79 8.74
C LYS A 29 10.94 -2.62 8.50
N GLU A 30 11.13 -3.93 8.40
CA GLU A 30 10.15 -4.88 8.89
C GLU A 30 10.07 -4.62 10.40
N ASP A 31 9.46 -3.50 10.77
CA ASP A 31 8.84 -3.33 12.06
C ASP A 31 7.72 -4.37 12.05
N LYS A 32 8.06 -5.63 12.41
CA LYS A 32 7.16 -6.79 12.50
C LYS A 32 6.12 -6.62 13.61
N LYS A 33 5.57 -5.42 13.77
CA LYS A 33 4.75 -5.03 14.91
C LYS A 33 3.50 -4.23 14.58
N SER A 34 3.27 -3.72 13.36
CA SER A 34 2.04 -2.93 13.11
C SER A 34 1.09 -3.48 12.04
N ASP A 35 1.54 -4.24 11.05
CA ASP A 35 0.64 -4.57 9.92
C ASP A 35 -0.24 -5.81 10.17
N VAL A 36 -0.01 -6.55 11.27
CA VAL A 36 -0.79 -7.75 11.59
C VAL A 36 -2.22 -7.39 11.98
N TYR A 37 -2.42 -6.18 12.50
CA TYR A 37 -3.70 -5.75 13.06
C TYR A 37 -4.39 -4.68 12.23
N GLU A 38 -3.93 -4.34 11.03
CA GLU A 38 -4.55 -3.26 10.26
C GLU A 38 -4.81 -3.71 8.83
N LEU A 39 -6.05 -3.58 8.37
CA LEU A 39 -6.44 -3.81 6.99
C LEU A 39 -6.97 -2.52 6.37
N PHE A 40 -6.25 -2.02 5.37
CA PHE A 40 -6.72 -0.93 4.53
C PHE A 40 -7.19 -1.50 3.18
N THR A 41 -8.48 -1.40 2.89
CA THR A 41 -9.04 -1.81 1.60
C THR A 41 -9.43 -0.61 0.75
N VAL A 42 -9.18 -0.71 -0.55
CA VAL A 42 -9.60 0.25 -1.56
C VAL A 42 -10.40 -0.48 -2.61
N GLU A 43 -11.64 -0.07 -2.82
CA GLU A 43 -12.52 -0.73 -3.78
C GLU A 43 -13.12 0.28 -4.76
N TYR A 44 -13.09 -0.08 -6.03
CA TYR A 44 -13.73 0.71 -7.07
C TYR A 44 -15.25 0.58 -6.98
N CYS A 45 -15.93 1.73 -6.99
CA CYS A 45 -17.38 1.81 -6.82
C CYS A 45 -18.18 1.55 -8.11
N GLY A 46 -17.53 1.08 -9.17
CA GLY A 46 -18.19 0.79 -10.45
C GLY A 46 -18.46 2.03 -11.32
N THR A 47 -17.99 3.21 -10.93
CA THR A 47 -18.16 4.44 -11.72
C THR A 47 -17.00 5.42 -11.58
N ASN A 48 -16.84 6.28 -12.59
CA ASN A 48 -15.87 7.37 -12.58
C ASN A 48 -16.54 8.67 -12.12
N CYS A 49 -15.74 9.59 -11.61
CA CYS A 49 -16.15 10.97 -11.42
C CYS A 49 -15.54 11.87 -12.50
N THR A 50 -16.22 12.95 -12.88
CA THR A 50 -15.73 13.89 -13.89
C THR A 50 -15.81 15.32 -13.40
N LEU A 51 -14.86 16.16 -13.84
CA LEU A 51 -14.83 17.57 -13.51
C LEU A 51 -15.89 18.32 -14.33
N LEU A 52 -16.84 18.94 -13.64
CA LEU A 52 -17.90 19.76 -14.21
C LEU A 52 -17.39 21.17 -14.54
N THR A 53 -18.12 21.89 -15.39
CA THR A 53 -17.79 23.27 -15.79
C THR A 53 -17.80 24.27 -14.64
N ASN A 54 -18.46 23.94 -13.54
CA ASN A 54 -18.47 24.73 -12.31
C ASN A 54 -17.27 24.44 -11.37
N GLY A 55 -16.33 23.60 -11.80
CA GLY A 55 -15.15 23.22 -11.01
C GLY A 55 -15.39 22.14 -9.96
N ARG A 56 -16.60 21.58 -9.87
CA ARG A 56 -16.92 20.47 -8.95
C ARG A 56 -16.82 19.13 -9.67
N TRP A 57 -16.57 18.06 -8.93
CA TRP A 57 -16.63 16.70 -9.46
C TRP A 57 -18.05 16.13 -9.39
N THR A 58 -18.42 15.24 -10.32
CA THR A 58 -19.66 14.46 -10.22
C THR A 58 -19.65 13.60 -8.95
N ALA A 59 -20.84 13.41 -8.37
CA ALA A 59 -20.99 12.67 -7.12
C ALA A 59 -20.80 11.16 -7.33
N CYS A 60 -20.10 10.52 -6.40
CA CYS A 60 -19.99 9.07 -6.32
C CYS A 60 -21.14 8.51 -5.48
N THR A 61 -22.11 7.85 -6.10
CA THR A 61 -23.34 7.36 -5.42
C THR A 61 -23.28 5.89 -5.01
N GLY A 62 -22.19 5.18 -5.32
CA GLY A 62 -22.00 3.78 -4.98
C GLY A 62 -21.93 3.50 -3.47
N LYS A 63 -22.14 2.23 -3.11
CA LYS A 63 -21.93 1.68 -1.76
C LYS A 63 -22.51 2.50 -0.60
N LYS A 64 -23.79 2.90 -0.68
CA LYS A 64 -24.48 3.66 0.38
C LYS A 64 -23.76 4.96 0.80
N GLY A 65 -23.01 5.58 -0.11
CA GLY A 65 -22.35 6.86 0.12
C GLY A 65 -20.94 6.77 0.73
N THR A 66 -20.33 5.59 0.81
CA THR A 66 -18.91 5.46 1.23
C THR A 66 -17.93 5.89 0.13
N CYS A 67 -18.38 5.95 -1.12
CA CYS A 67 -17.55 6.29 -2.25
C CYS A 67 -17.17 7.77 -2.29
N ARG A 68 -15.89 8.07 -2.55
CA ARG A 68 -15.35 9.41 -2.77
C ARG A 68 -14.69 9.47 -4.16
N CYS A 69 -14.67 10.67 -4.74
CA CYS A 69 -14.00 10.92 -6.01
C CYS A 69 -12.50 11.15 -5.74
N TYR A 70 -11.65 10.31 -6.33
CA TYR A 70 -10.20 10.45 -6.32
C TYR A 70 -9.72 10.76 -7.74
N HIS A 71 -8.93 11.82 -7.89
CA HIS A 71 -8.45 12.27 -9.19
C HIS A 71 -7.00 12.72 -9.08
N GLU A 72 -6.26 12.59 -10.18
CA GLU A 72 -4.92 13.14 -10.30
C GLU A 72 -4.98 14.63 -10.60
N SER A 73 -3.90 15.36 -10.28
CA SER A 73 -3.82 16.79 -10.56
C SER A 73 -3.69 17.02 -12.07
N GLY A 74 -4.58 17.85 -12.63
CA GLY A 74 -4.62 18.15 -14.06
C GLY A 74 -5.60 17.28 -14.86
N GLU A 75 -6.07 16.17 -14.28
CA GLU A 75 -7.02 15.27 -14.92
C GLU A 75 -8.47 15.74 -14.76
N LYS A 76 -9.28 15.46 -15.79
CA LYS A 76 -10.74 15.78 -15.80
C LYS A 76 -11.63 14.58 -15.46
N VAL A 77 -11.03 13.41 -15.31
CA VAL A 77 -11.69 12.16 -14.96
C VAL A 77 -10.96 11.56 -13.76
N GLY A 78 -11.71 11.13 -12.76
CA GLY A 78 -11.23 10.44 -11.58
C GLY A 78 -12.03 9.16 -11.35
N LEU A 79 -11.65 8.41 -10.33
CA LEU A 79 -12.29 7.16 -9.95
C LEU A 79 -13.14 7.38 -8.69
N CYS A 80 -14.33 6.79 -8.65
CA CYS A 80 -15.06 6.67 -7.40
C CYS A 80 -14.54 5.46 -6.64
N LEU A 81 -13.90 5.69 -5.49
CA LEU A 81 -13.34 4.64 -4.65
C LEU A 81 -13.97 4.67 -3.25
N SER A 82 -14.22 3.50 -2.68
CA SER A 82 -14.52 3.32 -1.27
C SER A 82 -13.23 2.91 -0.57
N THR A 83 -12.91 3.57 0.54
CA THR A 83 -11.79 3.21 1.40
C THR A 83 -12.35 2.76 2.74
N GLU A 84 -11.82 1.65 3.25
CA GLU A 84 -12.16 1.14 4.56
C GLU A 84 -10.87 0.79 5.29
N TYR A 85 -10.77 1.25 6.53
CA TYR A 85 -9.68 0.95 7.43
C TYR A 85 -10.26 0.14 8.59
N THR A 86 -9.73 -1.07 8.78
CA THR A 86 -10.10 -1.97 9.86
C THR A 86 -8.89 -2.14 10.77
N ASP A 87 -9.01 -1.69 12.01
CA ASP A 87 -8.06 -1.99 13.08
C ASP A 87 -8.52 -3.25 13.82
N PHE A 88 -7.89 -4.37 13.53
CA PHE A 88 -8.08 -5.66 14.20
C PHE A 88 -7.62 -5.66 15.66
N SER A 89 -6.90 -4.64 16.15
CA SER A 89 -6.57 -4.54 17.58
C SER A 89 -7.80 -4.30 18.44
N GLU A 90 -8.89 -3.79 17.84
CA GLU A 90 -10.19 -3.63 18.49
C GLU A 90 -10.98 -4.96 18.62
N TYR A 91 -10.53 -6.03 17.95
CA TYR A 91 -11.21 -7.32 17.92
C TYR A 91 -10.50 -8.33 18.85
N PRO A 92 -11.24 -9.05 19.70
CA PRO A 92 -10.63 -10.11 20.50
C PRO A 92 -10.12 -11.24 19.60
N ASN A 93 -9.10 -11.97 20.07
CA ASN A 93 -8.68 -13.20 19.41
C ASN A 93 -9.90 -14.14 19.26
N PRO A 94 -10.18 -14.66 18.05
CA PRO A 94 -11.35 -15.49 17.82
C PRO A 94 -11.28 -16.78 18.63
N LYS A 95 -12.42 -17.23 19.15
CA LYS A 95 -12.55 -18.52 19.84
C LYS A 95 -12.51 -19.65 18.80
N SER A 96 -12.06 -20.84 19.21
CA SER A 96 -12.04 -22.03 18.33
C SER A 96 -13.39 -22.28 17.66
N SER A 97 -14.49 -22.12 18.40
CA SER A 97 -15.85 -22.29 17.86
C SER A 97 -16.22 -21.31 16.74
N GLU A 98 -15.69 -20.09 16.79
CA GLU A 98 -15.93 -19.07 15.76
C GLU A 98 -15.12 -19.39 14.49
N ILE A 99 -13.89 -19.89 14.67
CA ILE A 99 -13.05 -20.37 13.58
C ILE A 99 -13.70 -21.58 12.89
N ASP A 100 -14.19 -22.54 13.68
CA ASP A 100 -14.87 -23.74 13.18
C ASP A 100 -16.15 -23.38 12.41
N ALA A 101 -16.90 -22.37 12.87
CA ALA A 101 -18.09 -21.88 12.20
C ALA A 101 -17.82 -21.11 10.90
N ALA A 102 -16.64 -20.50 10.78
CA ALA A 102 -16.18 -19.78 9.58
C ALA A 102 -15.53 -20.71 8.53
N ALA A 103 -15.31 -21.98 8.87
CA ALA A 103 -14.76 -22.95 7.93
C ALA A 103 -15.68 -23.13 6.72
N PRO A 104 -15.13 -23.32 5.51
CA PRO A 104 -15.95 -23.64 4.33
C PRO A 104 -16.84 -24.86 4.61
N LEU A 105 -18.13 -24.75 4.30
CA LEU A 105 -19.02 -25.90 4.37
C LEU A 105 -18.47 -27.03 3.47
N PRO A 106 -18.56 -28.30 3.90
CA PRO A 106 -18.26 -29.42 3.02
C PRO A 106 -19.06 -29.27 1.72
N ARG A 107 -18.42 -29.54 0.57
CA ARG A 107 -19.14 -29.56 -0.70
C ARG A 107 -20.26 -30.61 -0.59
N GLU A 108 -21.51 -30.22 -0.78
CA GLU A 108 -22.60 -31.19 -0.92
C GLU A 108 -22.33 -32.03 -2.18
N THR A 109 -22.07 -33.31 -1.98
CA THR A 109 -22.03 -34.30 -3.06
C THR A 109 -23.47 -34.71 -3.36
N HIS A 110 -24.06 -34.11 -4.41
CA HIS A 110 -25.27 -34.65 -5.06
C HIS A 110 -24.90 -35.74 -6.07
#